data_AF-A0A7K4KIX6-F1
#
_entry.id   AF-A0A7K4KIX6-F1
#
_cell.length_a   1.000
_cell.length_b   1.000
_cell.length_c   1.000
_cell.angle_alpha   90.00
_cell.angle_beta   90.00
_cell.angle_gamma   90.00
#
_symmetry.space_group_name_H-M   'P 1'
#
loop_
_entity.id
_entity.type
_entity.pdbx_description
1 polymer ?
#
loop_
_entity_poly.entity_id
_entity_poly.type
_entity_poly.pdbx_seq_one_letter_code
_entity_poly.pdbx_strand_id
1 'polypeptide(L)'
;PAPPRPLRGSCPPRQFLRRQQVLQLYRKVLRAIREVPGAAERRSLTDWAREEFRRNKEATDEDAIRMMITQGNMQLRELQRTLKLAKS
;
A
#
# COMPACT_ATOMS: atom_id res chain seq x y z
N PRO A 1 -33.97 7.21 -31.04
CA PRO A 1 -32.97 8.04 -30.34
C PRO A 1 -31.98 7.16 -29.53
N ALA A 2 -30.74 7.02 -30.01
CA ALA A 2 -29.70 6.29 -29.32
C ALA A 2 -29.10 7.13 -28.16
N PRO A 3 -28.68 6.52 -27.04
CA PRO A 3 -28.08 7.26 -25.94
C PRO A 3 -26.71 7.85 -26.33
N PRO A 4 -26.31 9.00 -25.75
CA PRO A 4 -25.03 9.62 -26.07
C PRO A 4 -23.88 8.75 -25.56
N ARG A 5 -22.87 8.54 -26.42
CA ARG A 5 -21.61 7.88 -26.03
C ARG A 5 -20.86 8.75 -25.02
N PRO A 6 -20.28 8.20 -23.95
CA PRO A 6 -19.50 8.98 -23.00
C PRO A 6 -18.23 9.52 -23.68
N LEU A 7 -18.03 10.83 -23.57
CA LEU A 7 -16.88 11.54 -24.10
C LEU A 7 -15.62 11.10 -23.34
N ARG A 8 -14.60 10.69 -24.11
CA ARG A 8 -13.20 10.52 -23.67
C ARG A 8 -12.74 11.77 -22.91
N GLY A 9 -12.09 11.59 -21.75
CA GLY A 9 -11.03 12.52 -21.34
C GLY A 9 -10.94 12.94 -19.87
N SER A 10 -11.93 12.68 -19.02
CA SER A 10 -11.83 13.01 -17.59
C SER A 10 -11.76 11.73 -16.76
N CYS A 11 -10.54 11.38 -16.31
CA CYS A 11 -10.40 10.37 -15.26
C CYS A 11 -11.27 10.79 -14.06
N PRO A 12 -12.25 10.00 -13.62
CA PRO A 12 -13.16 10.42 -12.57
C PRO A 12 -12.38 10.67 -11.26
N PRO A 13 -12.71 11.72 -10.48
CA PRO A 13 -11.96 12.15 -9.29
C PRO A 13 -11.75 11.03 -8.25
N ARG A 14 -12.63 10.01 -8.26
CA ARG A 14 -12.52 8.80 -7.44
C ARG A 14 -11.24 8.00 -7.69
N GLN A 15 -10.79 7.88 -8.95
CA GLN A 15 -9.54 7.17 -9.26
C GLN A 15 -8.30 7.91 -8.76
N PHE A 16 -8.35 9.24 -8.70
CA PHE A 16 -7.23 10.07 -8.25
C PHE A 16 -7.07 9.99 -6.72
N LEU A 17 -8.18 10.12 -5.98
CA LEU A 17 -8.22 9.91 -4.52
C LEU A 17 -7.72 8.52 -4.13
N ARG A 18 -8.10 7.49 -4.90
CA ARG A 18 -7.66 6.11 -4.67
C ARG A 18 -6.14 5.95 -4.86
N ARG A 19 -5.58 6.52 -5.94
CA ARG A 19 -4.12 6.55 -6.15
C ARG A 19 -3.39 7.22 -4.99
N GLN A 20 -3.93 8.32 -4.45
CA GLN A 20 -3.34 9.03 -3.32
C GLN A 20 -3.31 8.18 -2.05
N GLN A 21 -4.39 7.43 -1.75
CA GLN A 21 -4.44 6.52 -0.60
C GLN A 21 -3.45 5.35 -0.73
N VAL A 22 -3.34 4.75 -1.91
CA VAL A 22 -2.37 3.68 -2.19
C VAL A 22 -0.93 4.20 -2.03
N LEU A 23 -0.63 5.39 -2.55
CA LEU A 23 0.69 6.02 -2.40
C LEU A 23 1.01 6.38 -0.94
N GLN A 24 0.01 6.82 -0.17
CA GLN A 24 0.15 7.08 1.28
C GLN A 24 0.52 5.79 2.02
N LEU A 25 -0.13 4.67 1.70
CA LEU A 25 0.23 3.39 2.29
C LEU A 25 1.63 2.94 1.88
N TYR A 26 1.95 3.01 0.59
CA TYR A 26 3.27 2.63 0.08
C TYR A 26 4.40 3.34 0.85
N ARG A 27 4.23 4.64 1.09
CA ARG A 27 5.17 5.43 1.90
C ARG A 27 5.25 4.98 3.35
N LYS A 28 4.13 4.61 3.98
CA LYS A 28 4.12 4.09 5.36
C LYS A 28 4.86 2.76 5.45
N VAL A 29 4.61 1.83 4.52
CA VAL A 29 5.28 0.53 4.44
C VAL A 29 6.79 0.73 4.28
N LEU A 30 7.23 1.57 3.34
CA LEU A 30 8.66 1.85 3.15
C LEU A 30 9.33 2.48 4.38
N ARG A 31 8.64 3.38 5.11
CA ARG A 31 9.19 3.97 6.34
C ARG A 31 9.41 2.92 7.41
N ALA A 32 8.45 2.03 7.60
CA ALA A 32 8.56 0.96 8.55
C ALA A 32 9.66 -0.04 8.22
N ILE A 33 9.80 -0.39 6.94
CA ILE A 33 10.91 -1.22 6.48
C ILE A 33 12.24 -0.57 6.85
N ARG A 34 12.39 0.76 6.68
CA ARG A 34 13.61 1.49 7.09
C ARG A 34 13.93 1.38 8.59
N GLU A 35 12.94 1.17 9.46
CA GLU A 35 13.17 1.00 10.91
C GLU A 35 13.71 -0.38 11.29
N VAL A 36 13.54 -1.39 10.43
CA VAL A 36 14.10 -2.73 10.63
C VAL A 36 15.63 -2.60 10.66
N PRO A 37 16.36 -3.08 11.68
CA PRO A 37 17.82 -2.89 11.76
C PRO A 37 18.60 -3.67 10.69
N GLY A 38 18.07 -4.79 10.18
CA GLY A 38 18.74 -5.65 9.20
C GLY A 38 18.74 -5.07 7.78
N ALA A 39 19.92 -4.80 7.21
CA ALA A 39 20.05 -4.30 5.84
C ALA A 39 19.60 -5.30 4.77
N ALA A 40 19.85 -6.60 4.98
CA ALA A 40 19.37 -7.67 4.11
C ALA A 40 17.84 -7.76 4.14
N GLU A 41 17.27 -7.76 5.34
CA GLU A 41 15.83 -7.84 5.56
C GLU A 41 15.09 -6.61 5.02
N ARG A 42 15.67 -5.40 5.20
CA ARG A 42 15.20 -4.18 4.54
C ARG A 42 15.08 -4.33 3.04
N ARG A 43 16.09 -4.89 2.38
CA ARG A 43 16.12 -5.05 0.93
C ARG A 43 15.02 -6.01 0.49
N SER A 44 14.96 -7.20 1.09
CA SER A 44 13.95 -8.21 0.80
C SER A 44 12.53 -7.68 1.02
N LEU A 45 12.28 -6.97 2.12
CA LEU A 45 10.97 -6.36 2.40
C LEU A 45 10.63 -5.23 1.42
N THR A 46 11.62 -4.46 0.98
CA THR A 46 11.42 -3.38 -0.01
C THR A 46 11.04 -3.94 -1.37
N ASP A 47 11.72 -5.00 -1.81
CA ASP A 47 11.43 -5.67 -3.07
C ASP A 47 10.08 -6.40 -3.01
N TRP A 48 9.79 -7.10 -1.90
CA TRP A 48 8.47 -7.68 -1.64
C TRP A 48 7.36 -6.62 -1.69
N ALA A 49 7.53 -5.48 -1.01
CA ALA A 49 6.54 -4.40 -1.02
C ALA A 49 6.37 -3.82 -2.43
N ARG A 50 7.43 -3.71 -3.22
CA ARG A 50 7.31 -3.26 -4.62
C ARG A 50 6.51 -4.25 -5.46
N GLU A 51 6.74 -5.55 -5.27
CA GLU A 51 6.05 -6.60 -6.01
C GLU A 51 4.57 -6.70 -5.60
N GLU A 52 4.28 -6.63 -4.30
CA GLU A 52 2.90 -6.61 -3.78
C GLU A 52 2.08 -5.44 -4.32
N PHE A 53 2.66 -4.23 -4.34
CA PHE A 53 1.96 -3.07 -4.92
C PHE A 53 1.87 -3.16 -6.44
N ARG A 54 2.78 -3.86 -7.10
CA ARG A 54 2.72 -4.12 -8.54
C ARG A 54 1.61 -5.13 -8.87
N ARG A 55 1.45 -6.19 -8.07
CA ARG A 55 0.33 -7.15 -8.17
C ARG A 55 -1.02 -6.49 -7.87
N ASN A 56 -1.06 -5.63 -6.85
CA ASN A 56 -2.28 -4.88 -6.49
C ASN A 56 -2.56 -3.66 -7.40
N LYS A 57 -1.73 -3.39 -8.41
CA LYS A 57 -1.97 -2.32 -9.40
C LYS A 57 -3.27 -2.55 -10.17
N GLU A 58 -3.66 -3.81 -10.35
CA GLU A 58 -4.88 -4.25 -11.04
C GLU A 58 -6.06 -4.48 -10.07
N ALA A 59 -5.79 -4.45 -8.75
CA ALA A 59 -6.83 -4.56 -7.73
C ALA A 59 -7.80 -3.38 -7.90
N THR A 60 -9.00 -3.70 -8.37
CA THR A 60 -10.04 -2.72 -8.65
C THR A 60 -10.98 -2.55 -7.45
N ASP A 61 -10.89 -3.49 -6.49
CA ASP A 61 -11.78 -3.60 -5.34
C ASP A 61 -11.29 -2.79 -4.13
N GLU A 62 -12.08 -1.81 -3.74
CA GLU A 62 -11.68 -0.74 -2.82
C GLU A 62 -11.67 -1.21 -1.36
N ASP A 63 -12.63 -2.08 -0.99
CA ASP A 63 -12.73 -2.67 0.34
C ASP A 63 -11.61 -3.69 0.59
N ALA A 64 -11.26 -4.49 -0.42
CA ALA A 64 -10.13 -5.43 -0.34
C ALA A 64 -8.81 -4.68 -0.10
N ILE A 65 -8.57 -3.60 -0.86
CA ILE A 65 -7.40 -2.73 -0.64
C ILE A 65 -7.40 -2.22 0.78
N ARG A 66 -8.51 -1.62 1.25
CA ARG A 66 -8.62 -1.03 2.59
C ARG A 66 -8.40 -2.05 3.72
N MET A 67 -8.85 -3.29 3.54
CA MET A 67 -8.56 -4.40 4.44
C MET A 67 -7.07 -4.75 4.44
N MET A 68 -6.45 -4.95 3.26
CA MET A 68 -5.01 -5.22 3.16
C MET A 68 -4.16 -4.10 3.79
N ILE A 69 -4.57 -2.84 3.61
CA ILE A 69 -3.94 -1.67 4.24
C ILE A 69 -4.00 -1.81 5.77
N THR A 70 -5.18 -2.11 6.29
CA THR A 70 -5.44 -2.13 7.73
C THR A 70 -4.69 -3.28 8.39
N GLN A 71 -4.73 -4.45 7.76
CA GLN A 71 -4.06 -5.67 8.22
C GLN A 71 -2.54 -5.51 8.20
N GLY A 72 -1.99 -4.97 7.10
CA GLY A 72 -0.55 -4.65 7.02
C GLY A 72 -0.10 -3.65 8.07
N ASN A 73 -0.87 -2.60 8.36
CA ASN A 73 -0.55 -1.64 9.42
C ASN A 73 -0.64 -2.24 10.83
N MET A 74 -1.47 -3.26 11.05
CA MET A 74 -1.53 -3.96 12.34
C MET A 74 -0.29 -4.84 12.53
N GLN A 75 0.00 -5.72 11.57
CA GLN A 75 1.20 -6.59 11.61
C GLN A 75 2.48 -5.79 11.77
N LEU A 76 2.57 -4.65 11.09
CA LEU A 76 3.75 -3.80 11.13
C LEU A 76 3.92 -3.09 12.48
N ARG A 77 2.82 -2.67 13.11
CA ARG A 77 2.84 -2.12 14.48
C ARG A 77 3.22 -3.17 15.51
N GLU A 78 2.75 -4.39 15.32
CA GLU A 78 3.12 -5.52 16.16
C GLU A 78 4.61 -5.83 16.04
N LEU A 79 5.14 -5.92 14.81
CA LEU A 79 6.57 -6.09 14.54
C LEU A 79 7.40 -4.96 15.19
N GLN A 80 6.98 -3.69 15.04
CA GLN A 80 7.64 -2.55 15.69
C GLN A 80 7.63 -2.65 17.22
N ARG A 81 6.54 -3.12 17.82
CA ARG A 81 6.47 -3.34 19.27
C ARG A 81 7.45 -4.43 19.71
N THR A 82 7.46 -5.57 19.02
CA THR A 82 8.37 -6.68 19.33
C THR A 82 9.84 -6.26 19.17
N LEU A 83 10.16 -5.52 18.11
CA LEU A 83 11.51 -4.98 17.88
C LEU A 83 11.93 -3.95 18.94
N LYS A 84 10.99 -3.12 19.44
CA LYS A 84 11.25 -2.20 20.54
C LYS A 84 11.50 -2.94 21.86
N LEU A 85 10.69 -3.95 22.15
CA LEU A 85 10.83 -4.77 23.35
C LEU A 85 12.12 -5.58 23.34
N ALA A 86 12.51 -6.14 22.20
CA ALA A 86 13.76 -6.89 22.04
C ALA A 86 15.04 -6.00 22.13
N LYS A 87 14.88 -4.67 22.08
CA LYS A 87 15.97 -3.70 22.29
C LYS A 87 16.08 -3.23 23.75
N SER A 88 15.20 -3.66 24.64
CA SER A 88 15.23 -3.37 26.08
C SER A 88 15.92 -4.45 26.88
#